data_AF-A0A1R3JTF2-F1
#
_entry.id   AF-A0A1R3JTF2-F1
#
_cell.length_a   1.000
_cell.length_b   1.000
_cell.length_c   1.000
_cell.angle_alpha   90.00
_cell.angle_beta   90.00
_cell.angle_gamma   90.00
#
_symmetry.space_group_name_H-M   'P 1'
#
loop_
_entity.id
_entity.type
_entity.pdbx_description
1 polymer ?
#
loop_
_entity_poly.entity_id
_entity_poly.type
_entity_poly.pdbx_seq_one_letter_code
_entity_poly.pdbx_strand_id
1 'polypeptide(L)'
;IGANMLHLARVIMLNCNQHGRMHVSEAIAELDKAKGLLNNSIRIAGQVIYKLERQKGKNQNNGFSGRDGREALIVLLQSLDALGLLEINRQELQEPGVKVFSSPEAKNAHFECISAYKELASGKLIGNSPEVKAEYLSCLKHLSSLLDAEGTQKYRGTTLQELKDEMKGVELDISSYRGRKN
;
A
#
# COMPACT_ATOMS: atom_id res chain seq x y z
N ILE A 1 13.98 9.87 -2.52
CA ILE A 1 14.60 8.55 -2.80
C ILE A 1 13.54 7.45 -2.84
N GLY A 2 12.78 7.23 -1.74
CA GLY A 2 11.72 6.20 -1.72
C GLY A 2 10.70 6.33 -2.85
N ALA A 3 10.13 7.52 -3.06
CA ALA A 3 9.20 7.78 -4.17
C ALA A 3 9.76 7.44 -5.56
N ASN A 4 11.06 7.67 -5.80
CA ASN A 4 11.70 7.33 -7.07
C ASN A 4 11.82 5.81 -7.26
N MET A 5 12.13 5.08 -6.17
CA MET A 5 12.18 3.62 -6.18
C MET A 5 10.80 3.02 -6.43
N LEU A 6 9.76 3.57 -5.79
CA LEU A 6 8.37 3.21 -6.05
C LEU A 6 7.99 3.45 -7.52
N HIS A 7 8.34 4.62 -8.07
CA HIS A 7 8.06 4.94 -9.47
C HIS A 7 8.74 3.95 -10.41
N LEU A 8 10.03 3.66 -10.21
CA LEU A 8 10.77 2.69 -11.02
C LEU A 8 10.17 1.28 -10.91
N ALA A 9 9.80 0.84 -9.70
CA ALA A 9 9.15 -0.45 -9.51
C ALA A 9 7.83 -0.56 -10.30
N ARG A 10 6.98 0.48 -10.24
CA ARG A 10 5.73 0.54 -10.99
C ARG A 10 5.96 0.48 -12.50
N VAL A 11 6.98 1.18 -13.01
CA VAL A 11 7.36 1.12 -14.44
C VAL A 11 7.77 -0.30 -14.84
N ILE A 12 8.58 -0.97 -14.03
CA ILE A 12 8.99 -2.36 -14.29
C ILE A 12 7.76 -3.28 -14.32
N MET A 13 6.89 -3.21 -13.30
CA MET A 13 5.67 -4.01 -13.23
C MET A 13 4.75 -3.79 -14.44
N LEU A 14 4.58 -2.55 -14.89
CA LEU A 14 3.78 -2.23 -16.08
C LEU A 14 4.39 -2.83 -17.35
N ASN A 15 5.71 -2.78 -17.50
CA ASN A 15 6.41 -3.34 -18.64
C ASN A 15 6.26 -4.87 -18.70
N CYS A 16 6.29 -5.57 -17.55
CA CYS A 16 6.05 -7.01 -17.49
C CYS A 16 4.64 -7.37 -17.99
N ASN A 17 3.63 -6.58 -17.60
CA ASN A 17 2.23 -6.86 -17.94
C ASN A 17 1.86 -6.49 -19.38
N GLN A 18 2.43 -5.42 -19.94
CA GLN A 18 2.07 -4.95 -21.28
C GLN A 18 2.65 -5.79 -22.41
N HIS A 19 3.81 -6.42 -22.21
CA HIS A 19 4.56 -6.91 -23.36
C HIS A 19 4.08 -8.27 -23.87
N GLY A 20 3.47 -9.14 -23.06
CA GLY A 20 2.97 -10.47 -23.48
C GLY A 20 3.96 -11.38 -24.25
N ARG A 21 5.18 -10.89 -24.49
CA ARG A 21 6.24 -11.41 -25.37
C ARG A 21 7.48 -11.80 -24.57
N MET A 22 7.52 -11.40 -23.29
CA MET A 22 8.62 -11.74 -22.39
C MET A 22 8.42 -13.19 -21.91
N HIS A 23 9.50 -13.97 -21.87
CA HIS A 23 9.43 -15.31 -21.30
C HIS A 23 9.06 -15.22 -19.81
N VAL A 24 8.31 -16.19 -19.29
CA VAL A 24 7.87 -16.20 -17.88
C VAL A 24 9.07 -16.02 -16.93
N SER A 25 10.19 -16.70 -17.18
CA SER A 25 11.40 -16.57 -16.37
C SER A 25 11.98 -15.15 -16.36
N GLU A 26 11.98 -14.46 -17.50
CA GLU A 26 12.44 -13.07 -17.62
C GLU A 26 11.50 -12.11 -16.90
N ALA A 27 10.18 -12.30 -17.07
CA ALA A 27 9.17 -11.49 -16.38
C ALA A 27 9.28 -11.63 -14.86
N ILE A 28 9.52 -12.85 -14.36
CA ILE A 28 9.75 -13.12 -12.94
C ILE A 28 11.02 -12.41 -12.43
N ALA A 29 12.11 -12.46 -13.19
CA ALA A 29 13.35 -11.76 -12.81
C ALA A 29 13.17 -10.24 -12.74
N GLU A 30 12.39 -9.65 -13.65
CA GLU A 30 12.01 -8.24 -13.59
C GLU A 30 11.12 -7.92 -12.38
N LEU A 31 10.15 -8.78 -12.06
CA LEU A 31 9.35 -8.63 -10.84
C LEU A 31 10.21 -8.72 -9.57
N ASP A 32 11.26 -9.55 -9.53
CA ASP A 32 12.18 -9.60 -8.38
C ASP A 32 12.94 -8.28 -8.21
N LYS A 33 13.33 -7.62 -9.31
CA LYS A 33 13.93 -6.28 -9.27
C LYS A 33 12.94 -5.24 -8.72
N ALA A 34 11.70 -5.27 -9.22
CA ALA A 34 10.64 -4.38 -8.74
C ALA A 34 10.36 -4.57 -7.25
N LYS A 35 10.32 -5.81 -6.77
CA LYS A 35 10.17 -6.15 -5.35
C LYS A 35 11.31 -5.59 -4.50
N GLY A 36 12.56 -5.71 -4.98
CA GLY A 36 13.72 -5.11 -4.32
C GLY A 36 13.61 -3.59 -4.18
N LEU A 37 13.10 -2.90 -5.20
CA LEU A 37 12.86 -1.45 -5.18
C LEU A 37 11.74 -1.08 -4.20
N LEU A 38 10.63 -1.82 -4.20
CA LEU A 38 9.51 -1.60 -3.27
C LEU A 38 9.94 -1.79 -1.82
N ASN A 39 10.67 -2.85 -1.50
CA ASN A 39 11.21 -3.09 -0.15
C ASN A 39 12.11 -1.95 0.32
N ASN A 40 12.95 -1.41 -0.57
CA ASN A 40 13.75 -0.23 -0.25
C ASN A 40 12.91 1.03 -0.05
N SER A 41 11.88 1.24 -0.88
CA SER A 41 10.93 2.35 -0.72
C SER A 41 10.21 2.30 0.64
N ILE A 42 9.65 1.14 0.99
CA ILE A 42 8.99 0.86 2.27
C ILE A 42 9.93 1.17 3.44
N ARG A 43 11.15 0.62 3.39
CA ARG A 43 12.16 0.84 4.45
C ARG A 43 12.49 2.32 4.63
N ILE A 44 12.73 3.05 3.54
CA ILE A 44 13.08 4.47 3.59
C ILE A 44 11.91 5.31 4.12
N ALA A 45 10.70 5.07 3.62
CA ALA A 45 9.50 5.78 4.07
C ALA A 45 9.23 5.53 5.56
N GLY A 46 9.31 4.28 6.02
CA GLY A 46 9.18 3.90 7.42
C GLY A 46 10.22 4.57 8.32
N GLN A 47 11.48 4.67 7.88
CA GLN A 47 12.53 5.38 8.63
C GLN A 47 12.24 6.87 8.82
N VAL A 48 11.67 7.53 7.79
CA VAL A 48 11.28 8.94 7.88
C VAL A 48 10.17 9.13 8.92
N ILE A 49 9.15 8.27 8.87
CA ILE A 49 8.02 8.29 9.80
C ILE A 49 8.48 8.05 11.24
N TYR A 50 9.29 7.01 11.48
CA TYR A 50 9.83 6.71 12.80
C TYR A 50 10.68 7.86 13.38
N LYS A 51 11.48 8.53 12.53
CA LYS A 51 12.27 9.70 12.95
C LYS A 51 11.37 10.85 13.37
N LEU A 52 10.29 11.12 12.63
CA LEU A 52 9.32 12.16 12.95
C LEU A 52 8.64 11.93 14.30
N GLU A 53 8.23 10.70 14.59
CA GLU A 53 7.60 10.34 15.87
C GLU A 53 8.54 10.57 17.05
N ARG A 54 9.83 10.18 16.91
CA ARG A 54 10.83 10.39 17.97
C ARG A 54 11.20 11.86 18.17
N GLN A 55 11.17 12.68 17.12
CA GLN A 55 11.45 14.11 17.23
C GLN A 55 10.31 14.86 17.93
N LYS A 56 9.05 14.45 17.70
CA LYS A 56 7.87 14.98 18.40
C LYS A 56 7.98 14.85 19.92
N GLY A 57 8.60 13.77 20.41
CA GLY A 57 8.84 13.56 21.85
C GLY A 57 10.00 14.36 22.44
N LYS A 58 10.83 15.03 21.63
CA LYS A 58 12.09 15.67 22.08
C LYS A 58 12.13 17.20 21.91
N ASN A 59 11.05 17.86 21.47
CA ASN A 59 11.00 19.33 21.28
C ASN A 59 12.19 19.91 20.48
N GLN A 60 12.73 19.13 19.52
CA GLN A 60 13.79 19.61 18.64
C GLN A 60 13.18 20.09 17.34
N ASN A 61 13.26 21.41 17.12
CA ASN A 61 12.95 22.07 15.85
C ASN A 61 14.03 21.69 14.83
N ASN A 62 13.90 20.50 14.23
CA ASN A 62 14.65 20.13 13.04
C ASN A 62 13.65 20.08 11.88
N GLY A 63 14.02 20.62 10.72
CA GLY A 63 13.13 21.04 9.62
C GLY A 63 12.28 19.97 8.91
N PHE A 64 11.94 18.87 9.58
CA PHE A 64 11.00 17.85 9.14
C PHE A 64 9.58 18.22 9.60
N SER A 65 8.78 18.65 8.65
CA SER A 65 7.43 19.16 8.86
C SER A 65 6.38 18.03 8.85
N GLY A 66 5.17 18.33 9.33
CA GLY A 66 4.02 17.42 9.17
C GLY A 66 3.65 17.15 7.69
N ARG A 67 4.22 17.91 6.74
CA ARG A 67 4.11 17.61 5.31
C ARG A 67 5.02 16.45 4.91
N ASP A 68 6.27 16.44 5.38
CA ASP A 68 7.22 15.37 5.07
C ASP A 68 6.75 14.02 5.63
N GLY A 69 6.09 14.02 6.78
CA GLY A 69 5.43 12.83 7.35
C GLY A 69 4.25 12.33 6.52
N ARG A 70 3.44 13.24 5.97
CA ARG A 70 2.33 12.88 5.07
C ARG A 70 2.85 12.30 3.77
N GLU A 71 3.83 12.94 3.15
CA GLU A 71 4.44 12.45 1.92
C GLU A 71 5.10 11.08 2.14
N ALA A 72 5.82 10.89 3.25
CA ALA A 72 6.39 9.60 3.61
C ALA A 72 5.31 8.53 3.84
N LEU A 73 4.20 8.86 4.50
CA LEU A 73 3.09 7.92 4.70
C LEU A 73 2.44 7.53 3.38
N ILE A 74 2.18 8.49 2.48
CA ILE A 74 1.67 8.21 1.14
C ILE A 74 2.58 7.24 0.40
N VAL A 75 3.90 7.51 0.39
CA VAL A 75 4.88 6.63 -0.25
C VAL A 75 4.88 5.24 0.39
N LEU A 76 4.77 5.14 1.71
CA LEU A 76 4.70 3.86 2.42
C LEU A 76 3.47 3.05 1.99
N LEU A 77 2.27 3.65 2.05
CA LEU A 77 1.02 2.99 1.68
C LEU A 77 1.04 2.56 0.21
N GLN A 78 1.45 3.46 -0.69
CA GLN A 78 1.57 3.18 -2.12
C GLN A 78 2.57 2.06 -2.43
N SER A 79 3.65 1.94 -1.64
CA SER A 79 4.66 0.90 -1.85
C SER A 79 4.19 -0.46 -1.34
N LEU A 80 3.47 -0.51 -0.22
CA LEU A 80 2.84 -1.73 0.30
C LEU A 80 1.71 -2.21 -0.62
N ASP A 81 0.90 -1.28 -1.14
CA ASP A 81 -0.16 -1.60 -2.10
C ASP A 81 0.42 -2.15 -3.42
N ALA A 82 1.46 -1.49 -3.95
CA ALA A 82 2.16 -1.97 -5.14
C ALA A 82 2.85 -3.32 -4.90
N LEU A 83 3.33 -3.60 -3.69
CA LEU A 83 3.89 -4.90 -3.34
C LEU A 83 2.82 -5.98 -3.40
N GLY A 84 1.62 -5.73 -2.87
CA GLY A 84 0.50 -6.66 -2.99
C GLY A 84 0.13 -6.97 -4.45
N LEU A 85 0.03 -5.93 -5.28
CA LEU A 85 -0.21 -6.08 -6.72
C LEU A 85 0.93 -6.83 -7.45
N LEU A 86 2.18 -6.67 -7.01
CA LEU A 86 3.31 -7.40 -7.57
C LEU A 86 3.20 -8.90 -7.31
N GLU A 87 2.83 -9.31 -6.10
CA GLU A 87 2.67 -10.71 -5.74
C GLU A 87 1.51 -11.36 -6.50
N ILE A 88 0.43 -10.60 -6.73
CA ILE A 88 -0.69 -10.98 -7.60
C ILE A 88 -0.19 -11.27 -9.02
N ASN A 89 0.51 -10.30 -9.66
CA ASN A 89 1.05 -10.47 -11.01
C ASN A 89 2.02 -11.66 -11.09
N ARG A 90 2.83 -11.86 -10.04
CA ARG A 90 3.77 -12.97 -9.96
C ARG A 90 3.04 -14.31 -9.98
N GLN A 91 1.99 -14.45 -9.17
CA GLN A 91 1.20 -15.68 -9.11
C GLN A 91 0.52 -15.96 -10.46
N GLU A 92 -0.06 -14.95 -11.11
CA GLU A 92 -0.68 -15.08 -12.43
C GLU A 92 0.27 -15.60 -13.50
N LEU A 93 1.55 -15.19 -13.46
CA LEU A 93 2.58 -15.65 -14.39
C LEU A 93 3.01 -17.09 -14.14
N GLN A 94 3.08 -17.52 -12.87
CA GLN A 94 3.57 -18.86 -12.50
C GLN A 94 2.48 -19.93 -12.59
N GLU A 95 1.24 -19.57 -12.27
CA GLU A 95 0.11 -20.49 -12.20
C GLU A 95 -1.09 -19.97 -13.03
N PRO A 96 -0.93 -19.82 -14.36
CA PRO A 96 -1.99 -19.31 -15.21
C PRO A 96 -3.22 -20.23 -15.12
N GLY A 97 -4.32 -19.69 -14.58
CA GLY A 97 -5.59 -20.41 -14.38
C GLY A 97 -5.88 -20.86 -12.94
N VAL A 98 -4.90 -20.77 -12.02
CA VAL A 98 -5.20 -20.82 -10.58
C VAL A 98 -5.85 -19.49 -10.19
N LYS A 99 -6.89 -19.54 -9.36
CA LYS A 99 -7.55 -18.36 -8.83
C LYS A 99 -6.49 -17.48 -8.15
N VAL A 100 -6.26 -16.29 -8.73
CA VAL A 100 -5.38 -15.17 -8.35
C VAL A 100 -5.39 -14.82 -6.84
N PHE A 101 -6.36 -15.33 -6.10
CA PHE A 101 -6.79 -14.89 -4.79
C PHE A 101 -6.15 -15.65 -3.62
N SER A 102 -5.20 -16.55 -3.91
CA SER A 102 -4.57 -17.40 -2.89
C SER A 102 -3.20 -16.90 -2.40
N SER A 103 -2.55 -15.90 -3.00
CA SER A 103 -1.23 -15.44 -2.53
C SER A 103 -1.30 -14.92 -1.08
N PRO A 104 -0.68 -15.63 -0.11
CA PRO A 104 -0.57 -15.14 1.24
C PRO A 104 0.29 -13.87 1.32
N GLU A 105 1.27 -13.72 0.43
CA GLU A 105 2.14 -12.56 0.33
C GLU A 105 1.37 -11.30 -0.08
N ALA A 106 0.47 -11.41 -1.06
CA ALA A 106 -0.40 -10.30 -1.46
C ALA A 106 -1.29 -9.84 -0.29
N LYS A 107 -1.93 -10.79 0.40
CA LYS A 107 -2.77 -10.50 1.58
C LYS A 107 -1.96 -9.88 2.71
N ASN A 108 -0.76 -10.40 2.98
CA ASN A 108 0.13 -9.86 3.99
C ASN A 108 0.51 -8.41 3.66
N ALA A 109 0.87 -8.10 2.41
CA ALA A 109 1.26 -6.75 2.00
C ALA A 109 0.12 -5.74 2.17
N HIS A 110 -1.10 -6.07 1.75
CA HIS A 110 -2.26 -5.18 1.95
C HIS A 110 -2.67 -5.07 3.43
N PHE A 111 -2.55 -6.15 4.20
CA PHE A 111 -2.76 -6.11 5.66
C PHE A 111 -1.74 -5.22 6.36
N GLU A 112 -0.46 -5.29 5.97
CA GLU A 112 0.59 -4.40 6.44
C GLU A 112 0.32 -2.94 6.05
N CYS A 113 -0.17 -2.68 4.83
CA CYS A 113 -0.62 -1.34 4.43
C CYS A 113 -1.70 -0.79 5.37
N ILE A 114 -2.71 -1.62 5.68
CA ILE A 114 -3.80 -1.23 6.58
C ILE A 114 -3.29 -0.97 7.99
N SER A 115 -2.41 -1.85 8.48
CA SER A 115 -1.83 -1.74 9.81
C SER A 115 -0.97 -0.47 9.94
N ALA A 116 -0.13 -0.20 8.93
CA ALA A 116 0.68 1.01 8.87
C ALA A 116 -0.19 2.28 8.91
N TYR A 117 -1.29 2.32 8.15
CA TYR A 117 -2.21 3.45 8.26
C TYR A 117 -2.80 3.56 9.68
N LYS A 118 -3.31 2.48 10.28
CA LYS A 118 -3.96 2.53 11.60
C LYS A 118 -3.00 2.98 12.72
N GLU A 119 -1.78 2.47 12.72
CA GLU A 119 -0.74 2.87 13.68
C GLU A 119 -0.38 4.36 13.53
N LEU A 120 -0.19 4.81 12.29
CA LEU A 120 0.35 6.13 12.00
C LEU A 120 -0.72 7.24 11.91
N ALA A 121 -1.96 6.88 11.58
CA ALA A 121 -3.11 7.79 11.56
C ALA A 121 -3.60 8.14 12.97
N SER A 122 -3.25 7.33 13.98
CA SER A 122 -3.49 7.63 15.39
C SER A 122 -2.86 8.97 15.83
N GLY A 123 -1.77 9.39 15.16
CA GLY A 123 -1.25 10.75 15.23
C GLY A 123 -2.02 11.71 14.32
N LYS A 124 -3.15 12.26 14.80
CA LYS A 124 -4.12 13.22 14.17
C LYS A 124 -3.66 14.21 13.07
N LEU A 125 -2.37 14.48 12.90
CA LEU A 125 -1.83 15.45 11.92
C LEU A 125 -1.55 14.85 10.54
N ILE A 126 -1.37 13.54 10.42
CA ILE A 126 -0.93 12.89 9.16
C ILE A 126 -2.09 12.17 8.47
N GLY A 127 -2.88 11.37 9.21
CA GLY A 127 -3.95 10.54 8.66
C GLY A 127 -5.21 11.26 8.18
N ASN A 128 -5.40 12.55 8.53
CA ASN A 128 -6.62 13.29 8.18
C ASN A 128 -6.63 13.89 6.77
N SER A 129 -5.53 13.77 6.03
CA SER A 129 -5.48 14.24 4.64
C SER A 129 -6.32 13.32 3.74
N PRO A 130 -7.14 13.88 2.83
CA PRO A 130 -7.92 13.08 1.89
C PRO A 130 -7.04 12.26 0.95
N GLU A 131 -5.82 12.73 0.66
CA GLU A 131 -4.83 12.00 -0.13
C GLU A 131 -4.37 10.73 0.59
N VAL A 132 -4.00 10.83 1.88
CA VAL A 132 -3.62 9.65 2.67
C VAL A 132 -4.78 8.67 2.79
N LYS A 133 -6.00 9.16 3.01
CA LYS A 133 -7.20 8.31 3.08
C LYS A 133 -7.51 7.62 1.76
N ALA A 134 -7.22 8.24 0.62
CA ALA A 134 -7.39 7.62 -0.69
C ALA A 134 -6.44 6.43 -0.89
N GLU A 135 -5.19 6.56 -0.47
CA GLU A 135 -4.22 5.45 -0.51
C GLU A 135 -4.63 4.32 0.44
N TYR A 136 -5.09 4.68 1.65
CA TYR A 136 -5.62 3.71 2.59
C TYR A 136 -6.81 2.92 2.03
N LEU A 137 -7.73 3.62 1.36
CA LEU A 137 -8.88 3.01 0.71
C LEU A 137 -8.46 2.04 -0.41
N SER A 138 -7.38 2.32 -1.14
CA SER A 138 -6.82 1.38 -2.14
C SER A 138 -6.44 0.05 -1.49
N CYS A 139 -5.69 0.11 -0.39
CA CYS A 139 -5.28 -1.09 0.34
C CYS A 139 -6.46 -1.89 0.89
N LEU A 140 -7.49 -1.22 1.42
CA LEU A 140 -8.72 -1.87 1.85
C LEU A 140 -9.44 -2.58 0.70
N LYS A 141 -9.56 -1.93 -0.46
CA LYS A 141 -10.21 -2.48 -1.65
C LYS A 141 -9.51 -3.72 -2.15
N HIS A 142 -8.18 -3.69 -2.26
CA HIS A 142 -7.42 -4.85 -2.72
C HIS A 142 -7.50 -6.03 -1.74
N LEU A 143 -7.35 -5.80 -0.42
CA LEU A 143 -7.51 -6.89 0.56
C LEU A 143 -8.93 -7.47 0.54
N SER A 144 -9.95 -6.62 0.49
CA SER A 144 -11.36 -7.02 0.42
C SER A 144 -11.62 -7.90 -0.82
N SER A 145 -11.10 -7.50 -1.99
CA SER A 145 -11.22 -8.27 -3.23
C SER A 145 -10.54 -9.64 -3.13
N LEU A 146 -9.38 -9.74 -2.49
CA LEU A 146 -8.67 -11.01 -2.29
C LEU A 146 -9.46 -11.97 -1.40
N LEU A 147 -10.08 -11.47 -0.32
CA LEU A 147 -10.86 -12.28 0.59
C LEU A 147 -12.18 -12.77 -0.03
N ASP A 148 -12.89 -11.87 -0.71
CA ASP A 148 -14.17 -12.17 -1.36
C ASP A 148 -14.00 -13.29 -2.40
N ALA A 149 -12.93 -13.22 -3.19
CA ALA A 149 -12.71 -14.14 -4.29
C ALA A 149 -12.14 -15.51 -3.87
N GLU A 150 -11.45 -15.58 -2.71
CA GLU A 150 -11.10 -16.85 -2.06
C GLU A 150 -12.31 -17.51 -1.36
N GLY A 151 -13.39 -16.75 -1.13
CA GLY A 151 -14.50 -17.17 -0.27
C GLY A 151 -14.16 -17.10 1.22
N THR A 152 -13.10 -16.37 1.58
CA THR A 152 -12.62 -16.24 2.96
C THR A 152 -13.39 -15.13 3.68
N GLN A 153 -14.05 -15.48 4.79
CA GLN A 153 -14.77 -14.50 5.59
C GLN A 153 -13.89 -13.71 6.57
N LYS A 154 -12.71 -14.22 6.91
CA LYS A 154 -11.83 -13.65 7.94
C LYS A 154 -10.36 -13.89 7.64
N TYR A 155 -9.53 -12.87 7.85
CA TYR A 155 -8.08 -12.96 7.70
C TYR A 155 -7.38 -12.19 8.81
N ARG A 156 -6.42 -12.86 9.50
CA ARG A 156 -5.65 -12.29 10.62
C ARG A 156 -6.51 -11.54 11.66
N GLY A 157 -7.69 -12.06 11.98
CA GLY A 157 -8.59 -11.44 12.95
C GLY A 157 -9.62 -10.49 12.36
N THR A 158 -9.40 -9.95 11.16
CA THR A 158 -10.29 -9.00 10.48
C THR A 158 -11.29 -9.71 9.57
N THR A 159 -12.57 -9.35 9.64
CA THR A 159 -13.62 -9.92 8.78
C THR A 159 -13.80 -9.11 7.50
N LEU A 160 -14.30 -9.77 6.45
CA LEU A 160 -14.63 -9.10 5.19
C LEU A 160 -15.69 -7.99 5.39
N GLN A 161 -16.62 -8.19 6.33
CA GLN A 161 -17.64 -7.21 6.65
C GLN A 161 -17.05 -5.98 7.34
N GLU A 162 -16.13 -6.17 8.29
CA GLU A 162 -15.39 -5.07 8.93
C GLU A 162 -14.63 -4.23 7.90
N LEU A 163 -13.97 -4.85 6.93
CA LEU A 163 -13.31 -4.13 5.84
C LEU A 163 -14.31 -3.33 5.01
N LYS A 164 -15.43 -3.93 4.62
CA LYS A 164 -16.48 -3.25 3.82
C LYS A 164 -17.08 -2.06 4.56
N ASP A 165 -17.28 -2.15 5.87
CA ASP A 165 -17.83 -1.05 6.65
C ASP A 165 -16.80 0.05 6.90
N GLU A 166 -15.53 -0.31 7.10
CA GLU A 166 -14.42 0.66 7.17
C GLU A 166 -14.24 1.41 5.85
N MET A 167 -14.33 0.72 4.70
CA MET A 167 -14.29 1.35 3.37
C MET A 167 -15.38 2.42 3.21
N LYS A 168 -16.63 2.11 3.58
CA LYS A 168 -17.73 3.09 3.51
C LYS A 168 -17.45 4.32 4.36
N GLY A 169 -16.94 4.13 5.58
CA GLY A 169 -16.55 5.23 6.47
C GLY A 169 -15.48 6.12 5.84
N VAL A 170 -14.43 5.52 5.28
CA VAL A 170 -13.34 6.26 4.61
C VAL A 170 -13.83 7.00 3.36
N GLU A 171 -14.71 6.39 2.55
CA GLU A 171 -15.30 7.03 1.37
C GLU A 171 -16.15 8.25 1.73
N LEU A 172 -16.99 8.13 2.78
CA LEU A 172 -17.77 9.24 3.32
C LEU A 172 -16.85 10.37 3.81
N ASP A 173 -15.80 10.04 4.55
CA ASP A 173 -14.83 11.02 5.02
C ASP A 173 -14.19 11.78 3.84
N ILE A 174 -13.68 11.08 2.82
CA ILE A 174 -13.07 11.70 1.64
C ILE A 174 -14.08 12.61 0.91
N SER A 175 -15.32 12.17 0.73
CA SER A 175 -16.36 12.96 0.05
C SER A 175 -16.72 14.24 0.82
N SER A 176 -16.79 14.18 2.15
CA SER A 176 -17.08 15.33 3.01
C SER A 176 -16.01 16.43 2.90
N TYR A 177 -14.74 16.05 2.72
CA TYR A 177 -13.65 17.00 2.49
C TYR A 177 -13.77 17.72 1.15
N ARG A 178 -14.25 17.03 0.10
CA ARG A 178 -14.49 17.65 -1.22
C ARG A 178 -15.65 18.63 -1.18
N GLY A 179 -16.72 18.32 -0.45
CA GLY A 179 -17.88 19.20 -0.30
C GLY A 179 -17.61 20.50 0.48
N ARG A 180 -16.65 20.50 1.41
CA ARG A 180 -16.25 21.71 2.17
C ARG A 180 -15.33 22.66 1.41
N LYS A 181 -14.77 22.24 0.27
CA LYS A 181 -13.82 23.01 -0.53
C LYS A 181 -14.49 23.74 -1.71
N ASN A 182 -15.79 23.52 -1.90
CA ASN A 182 -16.65 24.13 -2.92
C ASN A 182 -17.53 25.22 -2.32
#